data_AF-A0A5J5ID50-F1
#
_entry.id   AF-A0A5J5ID50-F1
#
_cell.length_a   1.000
_cell.length_b   1.000
_cell.length_c   1.000
_cell.angle_alpha   90.00
_cell.angle_beta   90.00
_cell.angle_gamma   90.00
#
_symmetry.space_group_name_H-M   'P 1'
#
loop_
_entity.id
_entity.type
_entity.pdbx_description
1 polymer ?
#
loop_
_entity_poly.entity_id
_entity_poly.type
_entity_poly.pdbx_seq_one_letter_code
_entity_poly.pdbx_strand_id
1 'polypeptide(L)'
;MKEIYNKSVSVIVLFILINAGAFLFKGFLHEHGFGIRLLLIANLLLFVLTTAGFFIQMRAIKSSNINAFIRGVYVNLLLKIFIVIIALGIYLFVIKGKVNKPSLFTAMGLYILYTSIEVRQLMKISRKKTDA
;
A
#
# COMPACT_ATOMS: atom_id res chain seq x y z
N MET A 1 -6.77 -0.16 -21.38
CA MET A 1 -7.78 0.07 -20.31
C MET A 1 -8.04 -1.16 -19.43
N LYS A 2 -8.15 -2.38 -19.99
CA LYS A 2 -8.44 -3.62 -19.22
C LYS A 2 -7.44 -3.93 -18.08
N GLU A 3 -6.15 -3.66 -18.25
CA GLU A 3 -5.14 -3.86 -17.19
C GLU A 3 -5.15 -2.79 -16.10
N ILE A 4 -5.50 -1.54 -16.45
CA ILE A 4 -5.69 -0.44 -15.48
C ILE A 4 -6.84 -0.76 -14.52
N TYR A 5 -7.91 -1.33 -15.08
CA TYR A 5 -9.04 -1.84 -14.31
C TYR A 5 -8.60 -2.97 -13.38
N ASN A 6 -7.91 -4.00 -13.88
CA ASN A 6 -7.45 -5.11 -13.04
C ASN A 6 -6.49 -4.68 -11.91
N LYS A 7 -5.64 -3.67 -12.16
CA LYS A 7 -4.74 -3.11 -11.13
C LYS A 7 -5.51 -2.52 -9.96
N SER A 8 -6.43 -1.60 -10.26
CA SER A 8 -7.24 -0.91 -9.23
C SER A 8 -8.13 -1.89 -8.50
N VAL A 9 -8.69 -2.88 -9.21
CA VAL A 9 -9.51 -3.94 -8.61
C VAL A 9 -8.74 -4.77 -7.59
N SER A 10 -7.49 -5.20 -7.86
CA SER A 10 -6.72 -5.97 -6.86
C SER A 10 -6.46 -5.19 -5.57
N VAL A 11 -6.18 -3.89 -5.67
CA VAL A 11 -5.91 -3.02 -4.52
C VAL A 11 -7.19 -2.75 -3.73
N ILE A 12 -8.32 -2.53 -4.42
CA ILE A 12 -9.63 -2.34 -3.79
C ILE A 12 -10.09 -3.62 -3.11
N VAL A 13 -9.94 -4.78 -3.75
CA VAL A 13 -10.29 -6.09 -3.16
C VAL A 13 -9.47 -6.33 -1.90
N LEU A 14 -8.15 -6.07 -1.94
CA LEU A 14 -7.32 -6.18 -0.74
C LEU A 14 -7.81 -5.24 0.38
N PHE A 15 -8.10 -3.99 0.06
CA PHE A 15 -8.61 -3.03 1.03
C PHE A 15 -9.90 -3.50 1.69
N ILE A 16 -10.86 -3.99 0.90
CA ILE A 16 -12.14 -4.51 1.40
C ILE A 16 -11.91 -5.75 2.26
N LEU A 17 -11.08 -6.70 1.81
CA LEU A 17 -10.79 -7.92 2.57
C LEU A 17 -10.16 -7.63 3.93
N ILE A 18 -9.23 -6.69 4.01
CA ILE A 18 -8.59 -6.32 5.28
C ILE A 18 -9.58 -5.60 6.20
N ASN A 19 -10.42 -4.71 5.69
CA ASN A 19 -11.48 -4.08 6.51
C ASN A 19 -12.48 -5.12 7.01
N ALA A 20 -13.01 -5.97 6.11
CA ALA A 20 -13.95 -7.01 6.46
C ALA A 20 -13.37 -7.97 7.51
N GLY A 21 -12.13 -8.42 7.34
CA GLY A 21 -11.43 -9.24 8.32
C GLY A 21 -11.27 -8.53 9.67
N ALA A 22 -10.87 -7.25 9.67
CA ALA A 22 -10.74 -6.48 10.91
C ALA A 22 -12.07 -6.29 11.65
N PHE A 23 -13.20 -6.20 10.94
CA PHE A 23 -14.54 -6.12 11.53
C PHE A 23 -15.05 -7.47 12.02
N LEU A 24 -14.94 -8.52 11.20
CA LEU A 24 -15.42 -9.87 11.52
C LEU A 24 -14.64 -10.49 12.70
N PHE A 25 -13.32 -10.33 12.71
CA PHE A 25 -12.47 -10.89 13.76
C PHE A 25 -12.17 -9.91 14.89
N LYS A 26 -12.95 -8.81 15.02
CA LYS A 26 -12.69 -7.74 15.99
C LYS A 26 -12.52 -8.24 17.43
N GLY A 27 -13.38 -9.15 17.88
CA GLY A 27 -13.30 -9.75 19.23
C GLY A 27 -11.99 -10.51 19.42
N PHE A 28 -11.72 -11.48 18.54
CA PHE A 28 -10.50 -12.28 18.54
C PHE A 28 -9.22 -11.44 18.47
N LEU A 29 -9.20 -10.44 17.57
CA LEU A 29 -8.10 -9.48 17.42
C LEU A 29 -7.87 -8.72 18.73
N HIS A 30 -8.92 -8.20 19.35
CA HIS A 30 -8.80 -7.44 20.59
C HIS A 30 -8.26 -8.29 21.75
N GLU A 31 -8.71 -9.54 21.87
CA GLU A 31 -8.23 -10.50 22.89
C GLU A 31 -6.75 -10.88 22.70
N HIS A 32 -6.29 -10.98 21.45
CA HIS A 32 -4.87 -11.20 21.13
C HIS A 32 -4.03 -9.91 21.21
N GLY A 33 -4.62 -8.87 21.80
CA GLY A 33 -3.99 -7.58 21.95
C GLY A 33 -3.74 -6.92 20.60
N PHE A 34 -4.69 -6.84 19.67
CA PHE A 34 -4.56 -5.99 18.49
C PHE A 34 -5.22 -4.63 18.68
N GLY A 35 -4.47 -3.57 18.35
CA GLY A 35 -4.98 -2.23 18.14
C GLY A 35 -5.66 -2.13 16.78
N ILE A 36 -6.95 -2.46 16.72
CA ILE A 36 -7.73 -2.43 15.47
C ILE A 36 -7.68 -1.06 14.79
N ARG A 37 -7.65 0.04 15.57
CA ARG A 37 -7.50 1.39 15.02
C ARG A 37 -6.22 1.55 14.21
N LEU A 38 -5.09 1.03 14.69
CA LEU A 38 -3.82 1.08 13.96
C LEU A 38 -3.92 0.32 12.64
N LEU A 39 -4.48 -0.89 12.66
CA LEU A 39 -4.65 -1.72 11.46
C LEU A 39 -5.49 -1.02 10.39
N LEU A 40 -6.63 -0.44 10.80
CA LEU A 40 -7.53 0.26 9.88
C LEU A 40 -6.88 1.53 9.31
N ILE A 41 -6.21 2.33 10.15
CA ILE A 41 -5.49 3.53 9.71
C ILE A 41 -4.35 3.17 8.76
N ALA A 42 -3.56 2.15 9.09
CA ALA A 42 -2.47 1.68 8.23
C ALA A 42 -3.01 1.17 6.89
N ASN A 43 -4.09 0.37 6.89
CA ASN A 43 -4.71 -0.13 5.67
C ASN A 43 -5.23 1.03 4.79
N LEU A 44 -5.89 2.02 5.38
CA LEU A 44 -6.37 3.21 4.67
C LEU A 44 -5.21 4.02 4.08
N LEU A 45 -4.15 4.26 4.85
CA LEU A 45 -2.96 4.98 4.39
C LEU A 45 -2.31 4.27 3.20
N LEU A 46 -2.10 2.95 3.29
CA LEU A 46 -1.51 2.15 2.22
C LEU A 46 -2.37 2.13 0.95
N PHE A 47 -3.69 2.06 1.13
CA PHE A 47 -4.63 2.15 0.02
C PHE A 47 -4.55 3.49 -0.71
N VAL A 48 -4.56 4.60 0.04
CA VAL A 48 -4.44 5.96 -0.53
C VAL A 48 -3.10 6.12 -1.24
N LEU A 49 -1.98 5.70 -0.61
CA LEU A 49 -0.65 5.79 -1.21
C LEU A 49 -0.53 4.97 -2.49
N THR A 50 -1.10 3.77 -2.52
CA THR A 50 -1.06 2.90 -3.70
C THR A 50 -1.90 3.46 -4.83
N THR A 51 -3.04 4.07 -4.49
CA THR A 51 -3.92 4.73 -5.45
C THR A 51 -3.26 6.01 -6.02
N ALA A 52 -2.68 6.85 -5.17
CA ALA A 52 -1.92 8.04 -5.59
C ALA A 52 -0.73 7.67 -6.48
N GLY A 53 0.03 6.65 -6.08
CA GLY A 53 1.14 6.10 -6.87
C GLY A 53 0.72 5.66 -8.26
N PHE A 54 -0.45 5.02 -8.36
CA PHE A 54 -1.01 4.61 -9.64
C PHE A 54 -1.26 5.81 -10.57
N PHE A 55 -1.82 6.92 -10.07
CA PHE A 55 -2.04 8.11 -10.89
C PHE A 55 -0.73 8.74 -11.42
N ILE A 56 0.31 8.77 -10.59
CA ILE A 56 1.65 9.25 -10.97
C ILE A 56 2.23 8.35 -12.07
N GLN A 57 2.19 7.03 -11.86
CA GLN A 57 2.73 6.05 -12.82
C GLN A 57 1.96 6.07 -14.14
N MET A 58 0.63 6.26 -14.11
CA MET A 58 -0.19 6.30 -15.32
C MET A 58 0.14 7.49 -16.22
N ARG A 59 0.48 8.64 -15.65
CA ARG A 59 0.99 9.79 -16.42
C ARG A 59 2.34 9.47 -17.06
N ALA A 60 3.22 8.76 -16.34
CA ALA A 60 4.53 8.37 -16.85
C ALA A 60 4.46 7.33 -17.97
N ILE A 61 3.50 6.39 -17.92
CA ILE A 61 3.27 5.39 -18.99
C ILE A 61 2.86 6.03 -20.32
N LYS A 62 2.10 7.14 -20.28
CA LYS A 62 1.70 7.89 -21.49
C LYS A 62 2.87 8.60 -22.17
N SER A 63 3.98 8.79 -21.48
CA SER A 63 5.19 9.35 -22.09
C SER A 63 5.94 8.26 -22.87
N SER A 64 6.44 8.58 -24.07
CA SER A 64 7.21 7.63 -24.89
C SER A 64 8.50 7.16 -24.17
N ASN A 65 9.00 7.93 -23.20
CA ASN A 65 10.26 7.69 -22.51
C ASN A 65 10.17 6.65 -21.37
N ILE A 66 10.88 5.53 -21.52
CA ILE A 66 10.98 4.45 -20.50
C ILE A 66 11.63 4.95 -19.20
N ASN A 67 12.62 5.86 -19.30
CA ASN A 67 13.29 6.43 -18.12
C ASN A 67 12.33 7.26 -17.26
N ALA A 68 11.34 7.93 -17.87
CA ALA A 68 10.32 8.66 -17.13
C ALA A 68 9.40 7.72 -16.34
N PHE A 69 9.09 6.54 -16.87
CA PHE A 69 8.33 5.50 -16.16
C PHE A 69 9.11 4.97 -14.96
N ILE A 70 10.37 4.56 -15.16
CA ILE A 70 11.23 4.03 -14.10
C ILE A 70 11.42 5.07 -12.98
N ARG A 71 11.68 6.33 -13.32
CA ARG A 71 11.77 7.43 -12.35
C ARG A 71 10.47 7.61 -11.55
N GLY A 72 9.32 7.52 -12.20
CA GLY A 72 8.02 7.60 -11.52
C GLY A 72 7.80 6.47 -10.51
N VAL A 73 8.28 5.26 -10.82
CA VAL A 73 8.25 4.12 -9.89
C VAL A 73 9.13 4.37 -8.66
N TYR A 74 10.37 4.82 -8.86
CA TYR A 74 11.28 5.13 -7.75
C TYR A 74 10.75 6.25 -6.86
N VAL A 75 10.24 7.33 -7.44
CA VAL A 75 9.64 8.45 -6.69
C VAL A 75 8.46 7.97 -5.85
N ASN A 76 7.58 7.14 -6.41
CA ASN A 76 6.46 6.59 -5.67
C ASN A 76 6.88 5.67 -4.51
N LEU A 77 7.87 4.80 -4.74
CA LEU A 77 8.43 3.92 -3.70
C LEU A 77 9.04 4.73 -2.55
N LEU A 78 9.85 5.75 -2.88
CA LEU A 78 10.44 6.65 -1.88
C LEU A 78 9.36 7.40 -1.10
N LEU A 79 8.39 8.00 -1.78
CA LEU A 79 7.27 8.69 -1.13
C LEU A 79 6.52 7.76 -0.16
N LYS A 80 6.25 6.52 -0.56
CA LYS A 80 5.62 5.53 0.34
C LYS A 80 6.43 5.28 1.59
N ILE A 81 7.73 5.03 1.45
CA ILE A 81 8.62 4.76 2.58
C ILE A 81 8.62 5.94 3.55
N PHE A 82 8.81 7.17 3.05
CA PHE A 82 8.80 8.37 3.90
C PHE A 82 7.45 8.57 4.60
N ILE A 83 6.34 8.45 3.87
CA ILE A 83 5.01 8.67 4.47
C ILE A 83 4.69 7.59 5.51
N VAL A 84 5.05 6.33 5.27
CA VAL A 84 4.84 5.24 6.23
C VAL A 84 5.72 5.42 7.47
N ILE A 85 6.98 5.80 7.31
CA ILE A 85 7.89 6.07 8.44
C ILE A 85 7.37 7.26 9.27
N ILE A 86 6.97 8.36 8.63
CA ILE A 86 6.42 9.53 9.31
C ILE A 86 5.12 9.16 10.04
N ALA A 87 4.20 8.46 9.38
CA ALA A 87 2.95 8.02 10.00
C ALA A 87 3.21 7.10 11.21
N LEU A 88 4.19 6.21 11.11
CA LEU A 88 4.62 5.38 12.23
C LEU A 88 5.21 6.23 13.36
N GLY A 89 6.09 7.19 13.06
CA GLY A 89 6.65 8.11 14.04
C GLY A 89 5.58 8.92 14.79
N ILE A 90 4.62 9.48 14.06
CA ILE A 90 3.46 10.19 14.63
C ILE A 90 2.67 9.24 15.54
N TYR A 91 2.38 8.03 15.07
CA TYR A 91 1.66 7.05 15.87
C TYR A 91 2.37 6.74 17.19
N LEU A 92 3.67 6.44 17.15
CA LEU A 92 4.51 6.16 18.33
C LEU A 92 4.51 7.31 19.33
N PHE A 93 4.56 8.55 18.83
CA PHE A 93 4.50 9.76 19.64
C PHE A 93 3.15 9.91 20.36
N VAL A 94 2.04 9.72 19.64
CA VAL A 94 0.68 9.85 20.19
C VAL A 94 0.40 8.82 21.30
N ILE A 95 0.83 7.58 21.12
CA ILE A 95 0.60 6.50 22.10
C ILE A 95 1.64 6.46 23.22
N LYS A 96 2.56 7.42 23.26
CA LYS A 96 3.64 7.52 24.26
C LYS A 96 4.43 6.21 24.40
N GLY A 97 4.71 5.54 23.27
CA GLY A 97 5.46 4.29 23.25
C GLY A 97 4.72 3.04 23.74
N LYS A 98 3.42 3.10 24.10
CA LYS A 98 2.60 1.91 24.41
C LYS A 98 2.18 1.19 23.12
N VAL A 99 3.17 0.70 22.38
CA VAL A 99 3.00 0.12 21.06
C VAL A 99 2.42 -1.27 21.15
N ASN A 100 1.36 -1.47 20.38
CA ASN A 100 0.80 -2.78 20.21
C ASN A 100 1.59 -3.58 19.16
N LYS A 101 2.56 -4.37 19.64
CA LYS A 101 3.51 -5.15 18.81
C LYS A 101 2.82 -5.94 17.69
N PRO A 102 1.80 -6.79 17.95
CA PRO A 102 1.17 -7.59 16.90
C PRO A 102 0.57 -6.72 15.80
N SER A 103 -0.10 -5.61 16.16
CA SER A 103 -0.68 -4.70 15.16
C SER A 103 0.35 -3.97 14.33
N LEU A 104 1.49 -3.61 14.93
CA LEU A 104 2.60 -3.00 14.20
C LEU A 104 3.18 -3.98 13.18
N PHE A 105 3.49 -5.21 13.60
CA PHE A 105 4.03 -6.23 12.69
C PHE A 105 3.05 -6.55 11.56
N THR A 106 1.76 -6.65 11.84
CA THR A 106 0.75 -6.85 10.80
C THR A 106 0.64 -5.65 9.86
N ALA A 107 0.72 -4.40 10.37
CA ALA A 107 0.74 -3.22 9.51
C ALA A 107 1.98 -3.20 8.58
N MET A 108 3.14 -3.64 9.07
CA MET A 108 4.33 -3.82 8.24
C MET A 108 4.15 -4.92 7.19
N GLY A 109 3.53 -6.03 7.56
CA GLY A 109 3.16 -7.10 6.62
C GLY A 109 2.21 -6.61 5.52
N LEU A 110 1.21 -5.80 5.89
CA LEU A 110 0.30 -5.15 4.93
C LEU A 110 1.07 -4.23 3.99
N TYR A 111 2.02 -3.43 4.48
CA TYR A 111 2.87 -2.60 3.63
C TYR A 111 3.59 -3.44 2.55
N ILE A 112 4.18 -4.57 2.95
CA ILE A 112 4.87 -5.48 2.01
C ILE A 112 3.89 -6.05 0.99
N LEU A 113 2.68 -6.47 1.41
CA LEU A 113 1.66 -7.01 0.51
C LEU A 113 1.20 -5.98 -0.53
N TYR A 114 0.82 -4.77 -0.09
CA TYR A 114 0.42 -3.69 -0.99
C TYR A 114 1.53 -3.34 -1.99
N THR A 115 2.76 -3.21 -1.49
CA THR A 115 3.92 -2.86 -2.33
C THR A 115 4.27 -3.98 -3.31
N SER A 116 4.19 -5.25 -2.91
CA SER A 116 4.46 -6.39 -3.79
C SER A 116 3.46 -6.47 -4.93
N ILE A 117 2.17 -6.27 -4.65
CA ILE A 117 1.12 -6.24 -5.68
C ILE A 117 1.40 -5.10 -6.67
N GLU A 118 1.69 -3.91 -6.17
CA GLU A 118 1.99 -2.75 -7.02
C GLU A 118 3.21 -3.00 -7.92
N VAL A 119 4.33 -3.46 -7.35
CA VAL A 119 5.58 -3.71 -8.08
C VAL A 119 5.39 -4.82 -9.11
N ARG A 120 4.72 -5.92 -8.76
CA ARG A 120 4.42 -7.01 -9.72
C ARG A 120 3.59 -6.51 -10.91
N GLN A 121 2.59 -5.67 -10.66
CA GLN A 121 1.77 -5.10 -11.73
C GLN A 121 2.59 -4.13 -12.59
N LEU A 122 3.47 -3.32 -11.99
CA LEU A 122 4.34 -2.42 -12.72
C LEU A 122 5.35 -3.15 -13.61
N MET A 123 5.94 -4.24 -13.11
CA MET A 123 6.86 -5.06 -13.91
C MET A 123 6.17 -5.69 -15.12
N LYS A 124 4.91 -6.13 -14.98
CA LYS A 124 4.11 -6.64 -16.10
C LYS A 124 3.91 -5.58 -17.20
N ILE A 125 3.63 -4.34 -16.80
CA ILE A 125 3.46 -3.21 -17.74
C ILE A 125 4.78 -2.88 -18.42
N SER A 126 5.89 -2.87 -17.67
CA SER A 126 7.21 -2.53 -18.22
C SER A 126 7.67 -3.52 -19.29
N ARG A 127 7.52 -4.83 -19.06
CA ARG A 127 7.94 -5.85 -20.04
C ARG A 127 7.20 -5.71 -21.37
N LYS A 128 5.88 -5.51 -21.32
CA LYS A 128 5.05 -5.30 -22.52
C LYS A 128 5.45 -4.09 -23.37
N LYS A 129 6.07 -3.05 -22.78
CA LYS A 129 6.55 -1.89 -23.53
C LYS A 129 7.92 -2.14 -24.19
N THR A 130 8.70 -3.10 -23.70
CA THR A 130 9.96 -3.52 -24.32
C THR A 130 9.71 -4.49 -25.49
N ASP A 131 8.61 -5.25 -25.45
CA ASP A 131 8.24 -6.24 -26.47
C ASP A 131 7.35 -5.67 -27.60
N ALA A 132 7.07 -4.36 -27.62
CA ALA A 132 6.21 -3.67 -28.60
C ALA A 132 6.98 -2.53 -29.28
#